data_AF-A0A378C3I9-F1
#
_entry.id   AF-A0A378C3I9-F1
#
_cell.length_a   1.000
_cell.length_b   1.000
_cell.length_c   1.000
_cell.angle_alpha   90.00
_cell.angle_beta   90.00
_cell.angle_gamma   90.00
#
_symmetry.space_group_name_H-M   'P 1'
#
loop_
_entity.id
_entity.type
_entity.pdbx_description
1 polymer ?
#
loop_
_entity_poly.entity_id
_entity_poly.type
_entity_poly.pdbx_seq_one_letter_code
_entity_poly.pdbx_strand_id
1 'polypeptide(L)'
;MSAKVAMAVLVIFFPVTSAFFDGLRRVNQEYLDLARSMNASFGAQLRHVRLMAALPALGSGLRMAAAVAPIGAIIGEWIGSAEGLGYVMLNANARLQTDICFAALFILVLLTLLLWLAVDTLLHRLIDWSPE
;
A
#
# COMPACT_ATOMS: atom_id res chain seq x y z
N MET A 1 8.43 -9.20 16.69
CA MET A 1 7.88 -8.00 16.00
C MET A 1 8.39 -7.84 14.56
N SER A 2 9.65 -8.20 14.24
CA SER A 2 10.26 -8.00 12.91
C SER A 2 9.67 -8.84 11.78
N ALA A 3 9.36 -10.13 12.01
CA ALA A 3 8.96 -11.05 10.93
C ALA A 3 7.65 -10.66 10.23
N LYS A 4 6.61 -10.28 10.99
CA LYS A 4 5.32 -9.87 10.41
C LYS A 4 5.38 -8.57 9.63
N VAL A 5 6.18 -7.61 10.09
CA VAL A 5 6.42 -6.36 9.36
C VAL A 5 7.22 -6.63 8.09
N ALA A 6 8.26 -7.46 8.15
CA ALA A 6 9.06 -7.81 6.98
C ALA A 6 8.22 -8.50 5.90
N MET A 7 7.37 -9.46 6.27
CA MET A 7 6.48 -10.13 5.32
C MET A 7 5.47 -9.17 4.71
N ALA A 8 4.86 -8.30 5.52
CA ALA A 8 3.96 -7.27 5.01
C ALA A 8 4.67 -6.33 4.01
N VAL A 9 5.88 -5.87 4.34
CA VAL A 9 6.71 -5.01 3.47
C VAL A 9 7.02 -5.71 2.16
N LEU A 10 7.45 -6.97 2.18
CA LEU A 10 7.77 -7.72 0.96
C LEU A 10 6.57 -7.86 0.03
N VAL A 11 5.38 -8.11 0.59
CA VAL A 11 4.14 -8.26 -0.17
C VAL A 11 3.71 -6.94 -0.83
N ILE A 12 3.86 -5.82 -0.12
CA ILE A 12 3.42 -4.50 -0.64
C ILE A 12 4.49 -3.77 -1.45
N PHE A 13 5.77 -4.11 -1.29
CA PHE A 13 6.88 -3.39 -1.94
C PHE A 13 6.75 -3.39 -3.46
N PHE A 14 6.48 -4.56 -4.06
CA PHE A 14 6.40 -4.71 -5.50
C PHE A 14 5.24 -3.92 -6.14
N PRO A 15 3.97 -4.06 -5.70
CA PRO A 15 2.86 -3.31 -6.30
C PRO A 15 3.01 -1.80 -6.12
N VAL A 16 3.49 -1.32 -4.96
CA VAL A 16 3.70 0.12 -4.72
C VAL A 16 4.81 0.66 -5.61
N THR A 17 5.94 -0.04 -5.68
CA THR A 17 7.10 0.38 -6.48
C THR A 17 6.76 0.36 -7.98
N SER A 18 6.06 -0.67 -8.45
CA SER A 18 5.64 -0.78 -9.85
C SER A 18 4.69 0.36 -10.24
N ALA A 19 3.67 0.62 -9.42
CA ALA A 19 2.71 1.70 -9.69
C ALA A 19 3.39 3.07 -9.72
N PHE A 20 4.30 3.31 -8.79
CA PHE A 20 5.07 4.55 -8.76
C PHE A 20 6.00 4.70 -9.96
N PHE A 21 6.71 3.63 -10.33
CA PHE A 21 7.59 3.61 -11.50
C PHE A 21 6.81 3.87 -12.80
N ASP A 22 5.64 3.24 -12.94
CA ASP A 22 4.76 3.46 -14.09
C ASP A 22 4.25 4.90 -14.14
N GLY A 23 3.90 5.48 -12.99
CA GLY A 23 3.56 6.90 -12.88
C GLY A 23 4.70 7.83 -13.32
N LEU A 24 5.92 7.51 -12.92
CA LEU A 24 7.12 8.29 -13.29
C LEU A 24 7.41 8.24 -14.81
N ARG A 25 7.00 7.16 -15.48
CA ARG A 25 7.19 6.96 -16.93
C ARG A 25 6.04 7.51 -17.77
N ARG A 26 4.82 7.61 -17.22
CA ARG A 26 3.61 8.10 -17.92
C ARG A 26 3.51 9.62 -18.06
N VAL A 27 4.49 10.36 -17.58
CA VAL A 27 4.52 11.83 -17.65
C VAL A 27 4.44 12.30 -19.11
N ASN A 28 3.47 13.17 -19.42
CA ASN A 28 3.29 13.72 -20.78
C ASN A 28 4.57 14.46 -21.22
N GLN A 29 5.02 14.14 -22.44
CA GLN A 29 6.21 14.74 -23.05
C GLN A 29 6.07 16.25 -23.18
N GLU A 30 4.86 16.77 -23.39
CA GLU A 30 4.61 18.22 -23.48
C GLU A 30 5.02 18.97 -22.20
N TYR A 31 4.77 18.41 -21.02
CA TYR A 31 5.21 19.00 -19.75
C TYR A 31 6.74 18.99 -19.61
N LEU A 32 7.40 17.96 -20.15
CA LEU A 32 8.86 17.88 -20.13
C LEU A 32 9.49 18.87 -21.12
N ASP A 33 8.91 19.03 -22.30
CA ASP A 33 9.38 19.98 -23.31
C ASP A 33 9.13 21.43 -22.86
N LEU A 34 8.01 21.70 -22.18
CA LEU A 34 7.78 22.99 -21.53
C LEU A 34 8.84 23.27 -20.46
N ALA A 35 9.12 22.30 -19.57
CA ALA A 35 10.14 22.46 -18.54
C ALA A 35 11.54 22.69 -19.15
N ARG A 36 11.87 22.03 -20.26
CA ARG A 36 13.12 22.26 -21.01
C ARG A 36 13.16 23.66 -21.62
N SER A 37 12.05 24.15 -22.18
CA SER A 37 11.97 25.52 -22.72
C SER A 37 12.18 26.59 -21.64
N MET A 38 11.79 26.28 -20.39
CA MET A 38 12.04 27.12 -19.21
C MET A 38 13.44 26.92 -18.61
N ASN A 39 14.35 26.24 -19.32
CA ASN A 39 15.72 25.96 -18.87
C ASN A 39 15.79 25.17 -17.53
N ALA A 40 14.76 24.37 -17.22
CA ALA A 40 14.73 23.59 -15.98
C ALA A 40 15.81 22.50 -16.00
N SER A 41 16.60 22.43 -14.92
CA SER A 41 17.60 21.36 -14.72
C SER A 41 16.94 19.99 -14.56
N PHE A 42 17.70 18.92 -14.80
CA PHE A 42 17.20 17.54 -14.64
C PHE A 42 16.59 17.28 -13.24
N GLY A 43 17.21 17.82 -12.19
CA GLY A 43 16.69 17.72 -10.82
C GLY A 43 15.36 18.45 -10.62
N ALA A 44 15.20 19.63 -11.24
CA ALA A 44 13.95 20.38 -11.21
C ALA A 44 12.84 19.66 -11.99
N GLN A 45 13.16 19.10 -13.16
CA GLN A 45 12.23 18.28 -13.94
C GLN A 45 11.78 17.04 -13.17
N LEU A 46 12.70 16.37 -12.48
CA LEU A 46 12.38 15.20 -11.66
C LEU A 46 11.47 15.55 -10.49
N ARG A 47 11.78 16.60 -9.72
CA ARG A 47 11.03 16.98 -8.51
C ARG A 47 9.69 17.65 -8.79
N HIS A 48 9.62 18.56 -9.75
CA HIS A 48 8.43 19.39 -9.96
C HIS A 48 7.49 18.85 -11.03
N VAL A 49 8.00 18.11 -12.02
CA VAL A 49 7.18 17.57 -13.10
C VAL A 49 6.90 16.09 -12.87
N ARG A 50 7.95 15.27 -12.84
CA ARG A 50 7.79 13.82 -12.80
C ARG A 50 7.25 13.31 -11.48
N LEU A 51 7.80 13.79 -10.36
CA LEU A 51 7.38 13.35 -9.03
C LEU A 51 5.94 13.78 -8.74
N MET A 52 5.59 15.05 -9.03
CA MET A 52 4.23 15.59 -8.87
C MET A 52 3.20 14.82 -9.70
N ALA A 53 3.54 14.46 -10.94
CA ALA A 53 2.67 13.68 -11.82
C ALA A 53 2.57 12.19 -11.43
N ALA A 54 3.56 11.65 -10.72
CA ALA A 54 3.56 10.24 -10.29
C ALA A 54 2.89 10.03 -8.92
N LEU A 55 2.64 11.10 -8.14
CA LEU A 55 1.95 11.04 -6.85
C LEU A 55 0.59 10.32 -6.90
N PRO A 56 -0.30 10.59 -7.89
CA PRO A 56 -1.55 9.84 -8.05
C PRO A 56 -1.33 8.33 -8.23
N ALA A 57 -0.36 7.95 -9.06
CA ALA A 57 -0.03 6.55 -9.30
C ALA A 57 0.56 5.86 -8.04
N LEU A 58 1.35 6.59 -7.25
CA LEU A 58 1.79 6.13 -5.93
C LEU A 58 0.60 5.87 -5.01
N GLY A 59 -0.39 6.77 -5.02
CA GLY A 59 -1.64 6.62 -4.26
C GLY A 59 -2.41 5.37 -4.66
N SER A 60 -2.57 5.11 -5.96
CA SER A 60 -3.18 3.87 -6.45
C SER A 60 -2.42 2.63 -5.96
N GLY A 61 -1.08 2.67 -6.01
CA GLY A 61 -0.22 1.61 -5.46
C GLY A 61 -0.42 1.40 -3.96
N LEU A 62 -0.56 2.48 -3.18
CA LEU A 62 -0.80 2.43 -1.74
C LEU A 62 -2.19 1.87 -1.40
N ARG A 63 -3.25 2.18 -2.18
CA ARG A 63 -4.57 1.55 -2.00
C ARG A 63 -4.53 0.05 -2.24
N MET A 64 -3.85 -0.40 -3.29
CA MET A 64 -3.64 -1.83 -3.54
C MET A 64 -2.84 -2.47 -2.39
N ALA A 65 -1.79 -1.82 -1.93
CA ALA A 65 -1.01 -2.29 -0.79
C ALA A 65 -1.84 -2.40 0.50
N ALA A 66 -2.70 -1.42 0.80
CA ALA A 66 -3.56 -1.46 1.98
C ALA A 66 -4.53 -2.65 1.96
N ALA A 67 -5.02 -3.03 0.78
CA ALA A 67 -5.89 -4.20 0.62
C ALA A 67 -5.15 -5.54 0.82
N VAL A 68 -3.87 -5.62 0.44
CA VAL A 68 -3.09 -6.88 0.45
C VAL A 68 -2.20 -7.01 1.70
N ALA A 69 -1.84 -5.90 2.37
CA ALA A 69 -0.98 -5.90 3.56
C ALA A 69 -1.43 -6.83 4.70
N PRO A 70 -2.74 -6.95 5.03
CA PRO A 70 -3.20 -7.85 6.08
C PRO A 70 -2.87 -9.31 5.79
N ILE A 71 -2.87 -9.73 4.52
CA ILE A 71 -2.47 -11.09 4.11
C ILE A 71 -1.01 -11.35 4.48
N GLY A 72 -0.11 -10.41 4.15
CA GLY A 72 1.30 -10.51 4.50
C GLY A 72 1.55 -10.50 6.02
N ALA A 73 0.76 -9.72 6.76
CA ALA A 73 0.83 -9.68 8.22
C ALA A 73 0.41 -11.03 8.85
N ILE A 74 -0.68 -11.65 8.38
CA ILE A 74 -1.14 -12.96 8.87
C ILE A 74 -0.11 -14.05 8.61
N ILE A 75 0.44 -14.09 7.39
CA ILE A 75 1.47 -15.08 7.03
C ILE A 75 2.69 -14.90 7.95
N GLY A 76 3.11 -13.66 8.19
CA GLY A 76 4.22 -13.39 9.10
C GLY A 76 3.89 -13.71 10.56
N GLU A 77 2.63 -13.60 10.98
CA GLU A 77 2.18 -14.04 12.31
C GLU A 77 2.20 -15.56 12.46
N TRP A 78 1.88 -16.32 11.41
CA TRP A 78 1.91 -17.79 11.44
C TRP A 78 3.32 -18.37 11.61
N ILE A 79 4.32 -17.72 11.02
CA ILE A 79 5.68 -18.28 10.94
C ILE A 79 6.50 -17.96 12.21
N GLY A 80 6.23 -16.84 12.89
CA GLY A 80 7.15 -16.33 13.91
C GLY A 80 6.53 -15.50 15.02
N SER A 81 5.21 -15.58 15.22
CA SER A 81 4.54 -14.85 16.30
C SER A 81 3.76 -15.81 17.20
N ALA A 82 3.93 -15.67 18.52
CA ALA A 82 3.11 -16.34 19.53
C ALA A 82 1.86 -15.52 19.91
N GLU A 83 1.64 -14.38 19.24
CA GLU A 83 0.54 -13.45 19.50
C GLU A 83 0.03 -12.85 18.18
N GLY A 84 -1.25 -12.44 18.16
CA GLY A 84 -1.90 -11.79 17.02
C GLY A 84 -3.12 -12.54 16.49
N LEU A 85 -3.86 -11.90 15.59
CA LEU A 85 -5.08 -12.47 15.00
C LEU A 85 -4.76 -13.72 14.17
N GLY A 86 -3.64 -13.73 13.43
CA GLY A 86 -3.20 -14.89 12.67
C GLY A 86 -2.91 -16.10 13.57
N TYR A 87 -2.28 -15.86 14.73
CA TYR A 87 -2.02 -16.89 15.73
C TYR A 87 -3.31 -17.43 16.38
N VAL A 88 -4.24 -16.53 16.76
CA VAL A 88 -5.54 -16.92 17.32
C VAL A 88 -6.34 -17.77 16.33
N MET A 89 -6.36 -17.39 15.05
CA MET A 89 -7.00 -18.19 14.01
C MET A 89 -6.36 -19.57 13.85
N LEU A 90 -5.02 -19.67 13.88
CA LEU A 90 -4.30 -20.93 13.77
C LEU A 90 -4.61 -21.86 14.97
N ASN A 91 -4.59 -21.33 16.19
CA ASN A 91 -4.90 -22.09 17.41
C ASN A 91 -6.39 -22.50 17.46
N ALA A 92 -7.31 -21.62 17.07
CA ALA A 92 -8.74 -21.93 17.01
C ALA A 92 -9.02 -23.01 15.96
N ASN A 93 -8.37 -22.95 14.80
CA ASN A 93 -8.47 -23.97 13.76
C ASN A 93 -7.96 -25.33 14.24
N ALA A 94 -6.81 -25.37 14.94
CA ALA A 94 -6.27 -26.60 15.51
C ALA A 94 -7.20 -27.25 16.56
N ARG A 95 -8.02 -26.44 17.24
CA ARG A 95 -9.02 -26.88 18.23
C ARG A 95 -10.40 -27.14 17.62
N LEU A 96 -10.55 -26.99 16.30
CA LEU A 96 -11.83 -27.05 15.57
C LEU A 96 -12.88 -26.06 16.10
N GLN A 97 -12.43 -24.95 16.71
CA GLN A 97 -13.27 -23.85 17.21
C GLN A 97 -13.55 -22.88 16.07
N THR A 98 -14.49 -23.26 15.20
CA THR A 98 -14.87 -22.48 14.02
C THR A 98 -15.48 -21.14 14.40
N ASP A 99 -16.23 -21.09 15.49
CA ASP A 99 -16.78 -19.86 16.09
C ASP A 99 -15.70 -18.79 16.35
N ILE A 100 -14.61 -19.17 17.03
CA ILE A 100 -13.50 -18.26 17.33
C ILE A 100 -12.74 -17.88 16.05
N CYS A 101 -12.57 -18.83 15.13
CA CYS A 101 -11.92 -18.58 13.84
C CYS A 101 -12.68 -17.53 13.02
N PHE A 102 -14.00 -17.65 12.91
CA PHE A 102 -14.84 -16.67 12.21
C PHE A 102 -14.89 -15.32 12.92
N ALA A 103 -14.92 -15.29 14.26
CA ALA A 103 -14.83 -14.03 15.01
C ALA A 103 -13.51 -13.29 14.74
N ALA A 104 -12.38 -14.01 14.75
CA ALA A 104 -11.08 -13.42 14.44
C ALA A 104 -10.98 -12.96 12.96
N LEU A 105 -11.53 -13.75 12.03
CA LEU A 105 -11.64 -13.37 10.61
C LEU A 105 -12.46 -12.09 10.44
N PHE A 106 -13.58 -11.95 11.15
CA PHE A 106 -14.43 -10.76 11.08
C PHE A 106 -13.68 -9.50 11.55
N ILE A 107 -12.96 -9.60 12.68
CA ILE A 107 -12.13 -8.50 13.19
C ILE A 107 -11.04 -8.13 12.18
N LEU A 108 -10.41 -9.12 11.56
CA LEU A 108 -9.39 -8.91 10.53
C LEU A 108 -9.96 -8.17 9.30
N VAL A 109 -11.14 -8.57 8.81
CA VAL A 109 -11.83 -7.89 7.70
C VAL A 109 -12.12 -6.44 8.08
N LEU A 110 -12.64 -6.21 9.28
CA LEU A 110 -12.94 -4.87 9.78
C LEU A 110 -11.68 -4.01 9.86
N LEU A 111 -10.57 -4.56 10.38
CA LEU A 111 -9.27 -3.87 10.42
C LEU A 111 -8.75 -3.56 9.01
N THR A 112 -8.92 -4.49 8.07
CA THR A 112 -8.51 -4.31 6.66
C THR A 112 -9.28 -3.18 6.01
N LEU A 113 -10.60 -3.14 6.20
CA LEU A 113 -11.45 -2.07 5.68
C LEU A 113 -11.10 -0.72 6.31
N LEU A 114 -10.86 -0.67 7.62
CA LEU A 114 -10.43 0.55 8.30
C LEU A 114 -9.07 1.04 7.79
N LEU A 115 -8.11 0.14 7.58
CA LEU A 115 -6.80 0.49 7.04
C LEU A 115 -6.93 1.04 5.62
N TRP A 116 -7.72 0.37 4.77
CA TRP A 116 -7.97 0.83 3.40
C TRP A 116 -8.65 2.20 3.38
N LEU A 117 -9.71 2.40 4.17
CA LEU A 117 -10.40 3.69 4.30
C LEU A 117 -9.48 4.80 4.82
N ALA A 118 -8.62 4.50 5.79
CA ALA A 118 -7.66 5.45 6.32
C ALA A 118 -6.65 5.88 5.25
N VAL A 119 -6.13 4.92 4.48
CA VAL A 119 -5.23 5.20 3.36
C VAL A 119 -5.93 5.99 2.27
N ASP A 120 -7.15 5.61 1.90
CA ASP A 120 -7.95 6.29 0.88
C ASP A 120 -8.26 7.75 1.27
N THR A 121 -8.72 7.98 2.50
CA THR A 121 -9.01 9.32 3.01
C THR A 121 -7.74 10.18 3.08
N LEU A 122 -6.61 9.60 3.49
CA LEU A 122 -5.33 10.29 3.54
C LEU A 122 -4.86 10.68 2.14
N LEU A 123 -5.00 9.77 1.16
CA LEU A 123 -4.64 10.00 -0.23
C LEU A 123 -5.51 11.08 -0.87
N HIS A 124 -6.81 11.03 -0.65
CA HIS A 124 -7.72 12.08 -1.13
C HIS A 124 -7.28 13.46 -0.62
N ARG A 125 -7.00 13.61 0.69
CA ARG A 125 -6.51 14.88 1.25
C ARG A 125 -5.14 15.32 0.73
N LEU A 126 -4.28 14.37 0.38
CA LEU A 126 -2.92 14.66 -0.09
C LEU A 126 -2.84 14.87 -1.60
N ILE A 127 -3.83 14.43 -2.37
CA ILE A 127 -3.83 14.41 -3.84
C ILE A 127 -5.16 15.02 -4.33
N ASP A 128 -5.54 16.17 -3.78
CA ASP A 128 -6.77 16.90 -4.18
C ASP A 128 -6.72 17.44 -5.63
N TRP A 129 -5.53 17.56 -6.22
CA TRP A 129 -5.34 18.18 -7.54
C TRP A 129 -5.50 17.23 -8.73
N SER A 130 -5.60 15.92 -8.49
CA SER A 130 -5.78 14.91 -9.52
C SER A 130 -7.25 14.49 -9.53
N PRO A 131 -8.03 14.77 -10.59
CA PRO A 131 -9.31 14.11 -10.74
C PRO A 131 -9.02 12.63 -10.96
N GLU A 132 -9.54 11.77 -10.09
CA GLU A 132 -9.62 10.33 -10.37
C GLU A 132 -10.61 10.03 -11.48
#